data_AF-A0A497LJY8-F1
#
_entry.id   AF-A0A497LJY8-F1
#
_cell.length_a   1.000
_cell.length_b   1.000
_cell.length_c   1.000
_cell.angle_alpha   90.00
_cell.angle_beta   90.00
_cell.angle_gamma   90.00
#
_symmetry.space_group_name_H-M   'P 1'
#
loop_
_entity.id
_entity.type
_entity.pdbx_description
1 polymer ?
#
loop_
_entity_poly.entity_id
_entity_poly.type
_entity_poly.pdbx_seq_one_letter_code
_entity_poly.pdbx_strand_id
1 'polypeptide(L)'
;MEEAGRARVVTKFIRIPLIIHTVLKRENSLSLQVEHVQVRRTSISIPKDAFRLKREEIEEYIKQVYPNAHSFIIQYEKRGDGMVPFCAQLFLSPSGRGRAFNR
;
A
#
# COMPACT_ATOMS: atom_id res chain seq x y z
N MET A 1 -35.49 -10.53 -25.80
CA MET A 1 -34.47 -11.41 -25.20
C MET A 1 -33.15 -11.01 -25.82
N GLU A 2 -32.40 -10.13 -25.16
CA GLU A 2 -31.10 -9.68 -25.67
C GLU A 2 -30.15 -9.54 -24.48
N GLU A 3 -29.64 -10.69 -24.02
CA GLU A 3 -28.47 -10.74 -23.15
C GLU A 3 -27.24 -10.85 -24.06
N ALA A 4 -26.60 -9.72 -24.35
CA ALA A 4 -25.35 -9.69 -25.09
C ALA A 4 -24.21 -9.18 -24.19
N GLY A 5 -23.50 -10.15 -23.60
CA GLY A 5 -22.05 -10.09 -23.43
C GLY A 5 -21.50 -9.11 -22.39
N ARG A 6 -21.74 -9.37 -21.09
CA ARG A 6 -20.77 -8.93 -20.07
C ARG A 6 -19.45 -9.67 -20.32
N ALA A 7 -18.54 -9.04 -21.06
CA ALA A 7 -17.16 -9.50 -21.19
C ALA A 7 -16.65 -9.73 -19.76
N ARG A 8 -16.40 -11.00 -19.41
CA ARG A 8 -15.74 -11.35 -18.16
C ARG A 8 -14.35 -10.71 -18.22
N VAL A 9 -14.19 -9.56 -17.56
CA VAL A 9 -12.88 -8.95 -17.38
C VAL A 9 -12.08 -9.94 -16.54
N VAL A 10 -11.22 -10.70 -17.21
CA VAL A 10 -10.27 -11.57 -16.52
C VAL A 10 -9.26 -10.64 -15.87
N THR A 11 -9.44 -10.37 -14.58
CA THR A 11 -8.51 -9.56 -13.79
C THR A 11 -7.17 -10.28 -13.74
N LYS A 12 -6.22 -9.82 -14.54
CA LYS A 12 -4.85 -10.35 -14.54
C LYS A 12 -4.09 -9.69 -13.39
N PHE A 13 -3.60 -10.50 -12.47
CA PHE A 13 -2.74 -10.05 -11.38
C PHE A 13 -1.27 -10.01 -11.84
N ILE A 14 -0.53 -9.03 -11.33
CA ILE A 14 0.93 -8.98 -11.46
C ILE A 14 1.57 -8.94 -10.08
N ARG A 15 2.73 -9.59 -9.98
CA ARG A 15 3.55 -9.56 -8.78
C ARG A 15 4.56 -8.42 -8.91
N ILE A 16 4.46 -7.45 -8.02
CA ILE A 16 5.37 -6.29 -7.98
C ILE A 16 6.09 -6.23 -6.62
N PRO A 17 7.27 -5.58 -6.54
CA PRO A 17 7.91 -5.30 -5.27
C PRO A 17 7.02 -4.49 -4.33
N LEU A 18 7.05 -4.84 -3.05
CA LEU A 18 6.42 -4.08 -1.96
C LEU A 18 7.50 -3.68 -0.95
N ILE A 19 7.67 -2.38 -0.73
CA ILE A 19 8.56 -1.82 0.28
C ILE A 19 7.71 -1.36 1.47
N ILE A 20 7.96 -1.93 2.65
CA ILE A 20 7.21 -1.61 3.87
C ILE A 20 8.13 -0.79 4.78
N HIS A 21 7.69 0.41 5.11
CA HIS A 21 8.32 1.33 6.04
C HIS A 21 7.54 1.32 7.34
N THR A 22 8.15 0.84 8.43
CA THR A 22 7.53 0.86 9.76
C THR A 22 8.26 1.86 10.63
N VAL A 23 7.57 2.90 11.07
CA VAL A 23 8.11 3.80 12.10
C VAL A 23 8.12 3.04 13.42
N LEU A 24 9.30 2.89 14.02
CA LEU A 24 9.49 2.22 15.30
C LEU A 24 9.45 3.21 16.46
N LYS A 25 10.11 4.34 16.28
CA LYS A 25 10.24 5.40 17.27
C LYS A 25 10.36 6.74 16.57
N ARG A 26 9.71 7.76 17.14
CA ARG A 26 9.89 9.16 16.76
C ARG A 26 10.38 9.90 17.99
N GLU A 27 11.53 10.54 17.88
CA GLU A 27 12.11 11.39 18.92
C GLU A 27 12.04 12.83 18.43
N ASN A 28 11.38 13.69 19.20
CA ASN A 28 11.32 15.12 18.93
C ASN A 28 12.13 15.85 20.01
N SER A 29 13.18 16.53 19.58
CA SER A 29 13.90 17.54 20.38
C SER A 29 13.66 18.92 19.77
N LEU A 30 13.93 19.99 20.51
CA LEU A 30 13.59 21.38 20.14
C LEU A 30 14.06 21.81 18.73
N SER A 31 15.09 21.17 18.17
CA SER A 31 15.64 21.48 16.83
C SER A 31 15.65 20.31 15.84
N LEU A 32 15.37 19.07 16.29
CA LEU A 32 15.53 17.87 15.47
C LEU A 32 14.43 16.85 15.75
N GLN A 33 13.80 16.38 14.68
CA GLN A 33 12.91 15.22 14.67
C GLN A 33 13.66 14.03 14.03
N VAL A 34 13.86 12.97 14.80
CA VAL A 34 14.52 11.74 14.36
C VAL A 34 13.49 10.60 14.32
N GLU A 35 13.43 9.91 13.19
CA GLU A 35 12.57 8.74 13.01
C GLU A 35 13.39 7.48 12.80
N HIS A 36 13.21 6.51 13.68
CA HIS A 36 13.77 5.18 13.52
C HIS A 36 12.81 4.35 12.66
N VAL A 37 13.22 4.03 11.44
CA VAL A 37 12.39 3.32 10.46
C VAL A 37 12.97 1.94 10.19
N GLN A 38 12.14 0.91 10.31
CA GLN A 38 12.43 -0.42 9.79
C GLN A 38 11.93 -0.53 8.35
N VAL A 39 12.80 -0.96 7.43
CA VAL A 39 12.46 -1.20 6.03
C VAL A 39 12.44 -2.70 5.75
N ARG A 40 11.32 -3.21 5.22
CA ARG A 40 11.19 -4.60 4.76
C ARG A 40 10.83 -4.61 3.28
N ARG A 41 11.53 -5.44 2.50
CA ARG A 41 11.24 -5.65 1.08
C ARG A 41 10.57 -7.01 0.90
N THR A 42 9.47 -7.04 0.17
CA THR A 42 8.73 -8.24 -0.20
C THR A 42 8.08 -8.01 -1.57
N SER A 43 7.05 -8.78 -1.90
CA SER A 43 6.26 -8.63 -3.11
C SER A 43 4.77 -8.70 -2.79
N ILE A 44 3.96 -8.02 -3.59
CA ILE A 44 2.50 -8.07 -3.53
C ILE A 44 1.93 -8.41 -4.91
N SER A 45 0.82 -9.14 -4.93
CA SER A 45 0.02 -9.35 -6.14
C SER A 45 -1.03 -8.24 -6.23
N ILE A 46 -0.99 -7.47 -7.31
CA ILE A 46 -1.93 -6.37 -7.56
C ILE A 46 -2.60 -6.57 -8.94
N PRO A 47 -3.89 -6.27 -9.09
CA PRO A 47 -4.55 -6.23 -10.40
C PRO A 47 -3.81 -5.30 -11.37
N LYS A 48 -3.59 -5.72 -12.62
CA LYS A 48 -2.97 -4.86 -13.65
C LYS A 48 -3.70 -3.54 -13.84
N ASP A 49 -5.00 -3.56 -13.65
CA ASP A 49 -5.94 -2.46 -13.76
C ASP A 49 -6.24 -1.81 -12.39
N ALA A 50 -5.38 -1.98 -11.38
CA ALA A 50 -5.58 -1.40 -10.06
C ALA A 50 -5.75 0.13 -10.05
N PHE A 51 -5.27 0.83 -11.09
CA PHE A 51 -5.51 2.25 -11.28
C PHE A 51 -6.99 2.61 -11.53
N ARG A 52 -7.82 1.62 -11.91
CA ARG A 52 -9.26 1.76 -12.12
C ARG A 52 -10.08 1.45 -10.87
N LEU A 53 -9.46 0.85 -9.84
CA LEU A 53 -10.14 0.56 -8.59
C LEU A 53 -10.43 1.87 -7.85
N LYS A 54 -11.53 1.89 -7.10
CA LYS A 54 -11.81 3.02 -6.23
C LYS A 54 -10.80 3.03 -5.09
N ARG A 55 -10.45 4.25 -4.65
CA ARG A 55 -9.52 4.44 -3.54
C ARG A 55 -9.99 3.71 -2.28
N GLU A 56 -11.29 3.74 -2.02
CA GLU A 56 -11.91 3.16 -0.83
C GLU A 56 -11.74 1.64 -0.77
N GLU A 57 -11.84 0.96 -1.92
CA GLU A 57 -11.67 -0.50 -2.03
C GLU A 57 -10.22 -0.91 -1.69
N ILE A 58 -9.25 -0.15 -2.19
CA ILE A 58 -7.83 -0.38 -1.88
C ILE A 58 -7.57 -0.08 -0.40
N GLU A 59 -8.10 1.02 0.12
CA GLU A 59 -7.89 1.43 1.51
C GLU A 59 -8.45 0.40 2.50
N GLU A 60 -9.67 -0.11 2.26
CA GLU A 60 -10.31 -1.12 3.11
C GLU A 60 -9.48 -2.40 3.16
N TYR A 61 -9.06 -2.91 1.99
CA TYR A 61 -8.21 -4.09 1.91
C TYR A 61 -6.88 -3.92 2.65
N ILE A 62 -6.21 -2.77 2.47
CA ILE A 62 -4.94 -2.50 3.14
C ILE A 62 -5.13 -2.43 4.66
N LYS A 63 -6.19 -1.79 5.16
CA LYS A 63 -6.49 -1.73 6.60
C LYS A 63 -6.82 -3.09 7.22
N GLN A 64 -7.45 -3.99 6.47
CA GLN A 64 -7.71 -5.36 6.93
C GLN A 64 -6.41 -6.15 7.13
N VAL A 65 -5.45 -6.02 6.22
CA VAL A 65 -4.17 -6.75 6.28
C VAL A 65 -3.15 -6.05 7.19
N TYR A 66 -3.14 -4.71 7.18
CA TYR A 66 -2.23 -3.86 7.92
C TYR A 66 -3.01 -2.77 8.69
N PRO A 67 -3.55 -3.09 9.87
CA PRO A 67 -4.41 -2.16 10.63
C PRO A 67 -3.75 -0.84 11.03
N ASN A 68 -2.42 -0.84 11.13
CA ASN A 68 -1.59 0.32 11.44
C ASN A 68 -1.06 1.06 10.19
N ALA A 69 -1.55 0.73 9.00
CA ALA A 69 -1.20 1.45 7.78
C ALA A 69 -1.82 2.84 7.76
N HIS A 70 -1.00 3.85 7.45
CA HIS A 70 -1.47 5.23 7.28
C HIS A 70 -1.24 5.77 5.86
N SER A 71 -0.38 5.12 5.07
CA SER A 71 -0.19 5.46 3.65
C SER A 71 0.15 4.22 2.83
N PHE A 72 -0.43 4.14 1.64
CA PHE A 72 -0.14 3.12 0.64
C PHE A 72 -0.03 3.77 -0.73
N ILE A 73 1.12 3.59 -1.38
CA ILE A 73 1.46 4.23 -2.65
C ILE A 73 1.71 3.14 -3.67
N ILE A 74 0.97 3.15 -4.78
CA ILE A 74 1.26 2.31 -5.93
C ILE A 74 1.90 3.20 -7.00
N GLN A 75 3.09 2.82 -7.44
CA GLN A 75 3.80 3.48 -8.52
C GLN A 75 3.50 2.75 -9.83
N TYR A 76 3.20 3.54 -10.86
CA TYR A 76 2.87 3.06 -12.19
C TYR A 76 3.92 3.50 -13.19
N GLU A 77 4.15 2.66 -14.19
CA GLU A 77 5.02 2.98 -15.32
C GLU A 77 4.25 2.79 -16.63
N LYS A 78 4.62 3.56 -17.63
CA LYS A 78 4.06 3.42 -18.98
C LYS A 78 4.71 2.21 -19.66
N ARG A 79 3.90 1.22 -20.07
CA ARG A 79 4.33 0.12 -20.93
C ARG A 79 3.42 0.05 -22.15
N GLY A 80 3.98 0.36 -23.32
CA GLY A 80 3.20 0.54 -24.55
C GLY A 80 2.15 1.63 -24.36
N ASP A 81 0.89 1.30 -24.63
CA ASP A 81 -0.26 2.23 -24.52
C ASP A 81 -0.93 2.22 -23.13
N GLY A 82 -0.42 1.45 -22.18
CA GLY A 82 -1.02 1.28 -20.85
C GLY A 82 -0.13 1.72 -19.70
N MET A 83 -0.76 2.07 -18.57
CA MET A 83 -0.10 2.18 -17.28
C MET A 83 -0.16 0.84 -16.56
N VAL A 84 0.97 0.37 -16.06
CA VAL A 84 1.05 -0.87 -15.27
C VAL A 84 1.67 -0.58 -13.90
N PRO A 85 1.17 -1.20 -12.82
CA PRO A 85 1.83 -1.12 -11.52
C PRO A 85 3.23 -1.71 -11.63
N PHE A 86 4.24 -1.04 -11.06
CA PHE A 86 5.62 -1.54 -11.05
C PHE A 86 6.21 -1.69 -9.65
N CYS A 87 5.74 -0.91 -8.67
CA CYS A 87 6.20 -0.96 -7.29
C CYS A 87 5.13 -0.44 -6.34
N ALA A 88 5.06 -0.97 -5.12
CA ALA A 88 4.23 -0.44 -4.06
C ALA A 88 5.06 -0.09 -2.82
N GLN A 89 4.64 0.95 -2.10
CA GLN A 89 5.20 1.35 -0.82
C GLN A 89 4.09 1.44 0.22
N LEU A 90 4.33 0.86 1.39
CA LEU A 90 3.39 0.83 2.50
C LEU A 90 4.05 1.45 3.72
N PHE A 91 3.38 2.40 4.35
CA PHE A 91 3.86 3.09 5.54
C PHE A 91 2.99 2.72 6.73
N LEU A 92 3.64 2.16 7.74
CA LEU A 92 3.03 1.67 8.96
C LEU A 92 3.43 2.57 10.14
N SER A 93 2.45 2.90 10.95
CA SER A 93 2.66 3.50 12.26
C SER A 93 3.15 2.43 13.25
N PRO A 94 3.77 2.82 14.37
CA PRO A 94 4.15 1.88 15.42
C PRO A 94 2.92 1.06 15.83
N SER A 95 3.03 -0.26 15.83
CA SER A 95 1.94 -1.13 16.28
C SER A 95 1.76 -0.88 17.78
N GLY A 96 0.61 -0.33 18.17
CA GLY A 96 0.26 -0.09 19.57
C GLY A 96 0.08 -1.40 20.35
N ARG A 97 1.17 -2.09 20.66
CA ARG A 97 1.30 -3.03 21.77
C ARG A 97 2.60 -2.74 22.49
N GLY A 98 2.62 -1.58 23.14
CA GLY A 98 3.71 -1.12 23.96
C GLY A 98 3.29 0.16 24.67
N ARG A 99 2.59 -0.03 25.79
CA ARG A 99 2.44 0.88 26.95
C ARG A 99 2.44 2.39 26.68
N ALA A 100 1.36 3.02 27.17
CA ALA A 100 1.31 4.43 27.55
C ALA A 100 2.69 5.02 27.88
N PHE A 101 3.14 5.97 27.05
CA PHE A 101 4.06 6.99 27.54
C PHE A 101 3.17 8.07 28.16
N ASN A 102 2.83 7.86 29.44
CA ASN A 102 2.52 8.97 30.33
C ASN A 102 3.77 9.86 30.39
N ARG A 103 3.69 11.05 29.81
CA ARG A 103 3.97 12.36 30.43
C ARG A 103 3.96 13.44 29.37
#